data_AF-A0A3N5UH93-F1
#
_entry.id   AF-A0A3N5UH93-F1
#
_cell.length_a   1.000
_cell.length_b   1.000
_cell.length_c   1.000
_cell.angle_alpha   90.00
_cell.angle_beta   90.00
_cell.angle_gamma   90.00
#
_symmetry.space_group_name_H-M   'P 1'
#
loop_
_entity.id
_entity.type
_entity.pdbx_description
1 polymer ?
#
loop_
_entity_poly.entity_id
_entity_poly.type
_entity_poly.pdbx_seq_one_letter_code
_entity_poly.pdbx_strand_id
1 'polypeptide(L)'
;MRLILLGGPGAGKGTQANYIKERYQIPQISTGDMLRAAVKAGTELGKQAKGFMDSGGLVPDSVIIGLVKERIKDADCKRGF
;
A
#
# COMPACT_ATOMS: atom_id res chain seq x y z
N MET A 1 15.62 -6.07 -2.01
CA MET A 1 15.62 -4.73 -2.63
C MET A 1 14.41 -3.95 -2.13
N ARG A 2 14.53 -2.68 -1.76
CA ARG A 2 13.42 -1.88 -1.19
C ARG A 2 13.29 -0.61 -2.00
N LEU A 3 12.17 -0.41 -2.68
CA LEU A 3 12.04 0.64 -3.70
C LEU A 3 10.87 1.58 -3.39
N ILE A 4 11.04 2.85 -3.77
CA ILE A 4 9.96 3.83 -3.83
C ILE A 4 9.85 4.30 -5.27
N LEU A 5 8.64 4.23 -5.83
CA LEU A 5 8.37 4.68 -7.19
C LEU A 5 7.55 5.98 -7.18
N LEU A 6 8.21 7.08 -7.54
CA LEU A 6 7.60 8.41 -7.63
C LEU A 6 7.30 8.78 -9.07
N GLY A 7 6.28 9.62 -9.27
CA GLY A 7 5.88 10.11 -10.60
C GLY A 7 4.44 10.62 -10.63
N GLY A 8 4.16 11.56 -11.54
CA GLY A 8 2.82 12.14 -11.70
C GLY A 8 1.75 11.14 -12.18
N PRO A 9 0.47 11.51 -12.14
CA PRO A 9 -0.60 10.78 -12.83
C PRO A 9 -0.26 10.59 -14.31
N GLY A 10 -0.56 9.42 -14.88
CA GLY A 10 -0.26 9.12 -16.28
C GLY A 10 1.21 8.79 -16.61
N ALA A 11 2.16 8.97 -15.68
CA ALA A 11 3.60 8.73 -15.92
C ALA A 11 4.02 7.25 -16.05
N GLY A 12 3.07 6.31 -16.13
CA GLY A 12 3.38 4.89 -16.33
C GLY A 12 3.91 4.13 -15.10
N LYS A 13 3.77 4.67 -13.89
CA LYS A 13 4.25 4.01 -12.65
C LYS A 13 3.75 2.57 -12.50
N GLY A 14 2.46 2.32 -12.76
CA GLY A 14 1.88 0.97 -12.65
C GLY A 14 2.54 -0.02 -13.62
N THR A 15 2.78 0.41 -14.85
CA THR A 15 3.50 -0.38 -15.86
C THR A 15 4.92 -0.72 -15.40
N GLN A 16 5.65 0.27 -14.90
CA GLN A 16 7.02 0.06 -14.40
C GLN A 16 7.05 -0.80 -13.13
N ALA A 17 6.11 -0.61 -12.21
CA ALA A 17 5.99 -1.43 -11.00
C ALA A 17 5.71 -2.90 -11.34
N ASN A 18 4.87 -3.17 -12.35
CA ASN A 18 4.63 -4.54 -12.84
C ASN A 18 5.88 -5.18 -13.43
N TYR A 19 6.69 -4.43 -14.18
CA TYR A 19 7.95 -4.95 -14.68
C TYR A 19 8.94 -5.26 -13.53
N ILE A 20 9.06 -4.34 -12.57
CA ILE A 20 9.97 -4.47 -11.42
C ILE A 20 9.57 -5.64 -10.53
N LYS A 21 8.28 -5.79 -10.20
CA LYS A 21 7.79 -6.88 -9.33
C LYS A 21 8.11 -8.26 -9.93
N GLU A 22 7.95 -8.42 -11.24
CA GLU A 22 8.22 -9.67 -11.97
C GLU A 22 9.71 -9.94 -12.07
N ARG A 23 10.51 -8.92 -12.41
CA ARG A 23 11.96 -9.05 -12.60
C ARG A 23 12.70 -9.40 -11.31
N TYR A 24 12.24 -8.87 -10.18
CA TYR A 24 12.92 -8.98 -8.89
C TYR A 24 12.17 -9.83 -7.85
N GLN A 25 10.98 -10.33 -8.20
CA GLN A 25 10.19 -11.22 -7.36
C GLN A 25 9.92 -10.62 -5.97
N ILE A 26 9.53 -9.34 -5.97
CA ILE A 26 9.11 -8.56 -4.79
C ILE A 26 7.68 -8.07 -5.00
N PRO A 27 6.82 -8.02 -3.96
CA PRO A 27 5.47 -7.53 -4.09
C PRO A 27 5.44 -6.02 -4.36
N GLN A 28 4.43 -5.58 -5.10
CA GLN A 28 4.10 -4.15 -5.18
C GLN A 28 3.23 -3.79 -3.97
N ILE A 29 3.62 -2.74 -3.25
CA ILE A 29 2.81 -2.15 -2.18
C ILE A 29 2.24 -0.82 -2.66
N SER A 30 0.91 -0.66 -2.64
CA SER A 30 0.22 0.59 -2.93
C SER A 30 -0.65 1.00 -1.74
N THR A 31 -0.62 2.27 -1.36
CA THR A 31 -1.40 2.79 -0.22
C THR A 31 -2.91 2.62 -0.45
N GLY A 32 -3.38 2.84 -1.68
CA GLY A 32 -4.78 2.64 -2.05
C GLY A 32 -5.25 1.19 -1.95
N ASP A 33 -4.42 0.21 -2.34
CA ASP A 33 -4.79 -1.21 -2.21
C ASP A 33 -4.75 -1.69 -0.77
N MET A 34 -3.72 -1.28 0.00
CA MET A 34 -3.63 -1.59 1.42
C MET A 34 -4.83 -1.07 2.20
N LEU A 35 -5.23 0.19 1.95
CA LEU A 35 -6.40 0.80 2.59
C LEU A 35 -7.67 0.00 2.27
N ARG A 36 -7.95 -0.26 0.98
CA ARG A 36 -9.13 -1.01 0.57
C ARG A 36 -9.16 -2.43 1.14
N ALA A 37 -8.01 -3.10 1.17
CA ALA A 37 -7.88 -4.43 1.77
C ALA A 37 -8.14 -4.40 3.28
N ALA A 38 -7.57 -3.45 4.01
CA ALA A 38 -7.74 -3.32 5.45
C ALA A 38 -9.19 -3.00 5.84
N VAL A 39 -9.87 -2.13 5.07
CA VAL A 39 -11.30 -1.82 5.22
C VAL A 39 -12.14 -3.07 4.97
N LYS A 40 -11.90 -3.78 3.86
CA LYS A 40 -12.62 -5.01 3.51
C LYS A 40 -12.44 -6.10 4.57
N ALA A 41 -11.24 -6.22 5.15
CA ALA A 41 -10.92 -7.20 6.17
C ALA A 41 -11.44 -6.81 7.58
N GLY A 42 -11.97 -5.59 7.77
CA GLY A 42 -12.49 -5.15 9.06
C GLY A 42 -11.45 -5.04 10.16
N THR A 43 -10.17 -4.83 9.80
CA THR A 43 -9.08 -4.62 10.77
C THR A 43 -9.30 -3.33 11.56
N GLU A 44 -8.69 -3.20 12.74
CA GLU A 44 -8.81 -1.97 13.54
C GLU A 44 -8.34 -0.72 12.79
N LEU A 45 -7.20 -0.78 12.09
CA LEU A 45 -6.73 0.29 11.20
C LEU A 45 -7.69 0.52 10.03
N GLY A 46 -8.28 -0.54 9.48
CA GLY A 46 -9.28 -0.47 8.43
C GLY A 46 -10.56 0.24 8.86
N LYS A 47 -11.06 -0.03 10.07
CA LYS A 47 -12.24 0.66 10.64
C LYS A 47 -11.97 2.14 10.85
N GLN A 48 -10.80 2.50 11.37
CA GLN A 48 -10.38 3.89 11.52
C GLN A 48 -10.31 4.58 10.15
N ALA A 49 -9.62 3.97 9.19
CA ALA A 49 -9.51 4.51 7.83
C ALA A 49 -10.87 4.71 7.17
N LYS A 50 -11.79 3.75 7.34
CA LYS A 50 -13.13 3.79 6.74
C LYS A 50 -13.89 5.06 7.13
N GLY A 51 -13.83 5.48 8.39
CA GLY A 51 -14.50 6.72 8.83
C GLY A 51 -14.02 7.97 8.09
N PHE A 52 -12.70 8.08 7.85
CA PHE A 52 -12.14 9.19 7.08
C PHE A 52 -12.51 9.08 5.60
N MET A 53 -12.46 7.88 5.03
CA MET A 53 -12.82 7.65 3.62
C MET A 53 -14.29 7.96 3.35
N ASP A 54 -15.21 7.50 4.20
CA ASP A 54 -16.66 7.70 4.06
C ASP A 54 -17.04 9.20 4.19
N SER A 55 -16.27 9.97 4.96
CA SER A 55 -16.46 11.42 5.14
C SER A 55 -15.74 12.28 4.09
N GLY A 56 -15.00 11.67 3.16
CA GLY A 56 -14.15 12.38 2.20
C GLY A 56 -12.93 13.06 2.84
N GLY A 57 -12.62 12.72 4.09
CA GLY A 57 -11.48 13.24 4.84
C GLY A 57 -10.16 12.58 4.44
N LEU A 58 -9.06 13.27 4.75
CA LEU A 58 -7.72 12.72 4.58
C LEU A 58 -7.46 11.66 5.68
N VAL A 59 -7.06 10.46 5.27
CA VAL A 59 -6.64 9.41 6.20
C VAL A 59 -5.31 9.85 6.87
N PRO A 60 -5.22 9.87 8.20
CA PRO A 60 -4.01 10.32 8.89
C PRO A 60 -2.77 9.46 8.60
N ASP A 61 -1.60 10.08 8.59
CA ASP A 61 -0.31 9.40 8.37
C ASP A 61 -0.07 8.25 9.36
N SER A 62 -0.52 8.39 10.61
CA SER A 62 -0.40 7.33 11.62
C SER A 62 -1.10 6.03 11.19
N VAL A 63 -2.26 6.14 10.52
CA VAL A 63 -3.01 5.01 9.99
C VAL A 63 -2.29 4.42 8.78
N ILE A 64 -1.83 5.27 7.86
CA ILE A 64 -1.09 4.84 6.66
C ILE A 64 0.21 4.11 7.02
N ILE A 65 1.00 4.69 7.93
CA ILE A 65 2.25 4.11 8.42
C ILE A 65 1.97 2.81 9.17
N GLY A 66 0.88 2.74 9.95
CA GLY A 66 0.42 1.50 10.59
C GLY A 66 0.15 0.39 9.57
N LEU A 67 -0.59 0.70 8.50
CA LEU A 67 -0.90 -0.25 7.43
C LEU A 67 0.36 -0.74 6.71
N VAL A 68 1.29 0.16 6.40
CA VAL A 68 2.59 -0.21 5.79
C VAL A 68 3.37 -1.13 6.72
N LYS A 69 3.44 -0.81 8.02
CA LYS A 69 4.16 -1.61 9.03
C LYS A 69 3.62 -3.03 9.15
N GLU A 70 2.31 -3.22 9.05
CA GLU A 70 1.74 -4.56 9.03
C GLU A 70 2.02 -5.28 7.70
N ARG A 71 1.83 -4.59 6.56
CA ARG A 71 2.03 -5.19 5.24
C ARG A 71 3.45 -5.69 5.01
N ILE A 72 4.46 -4.94 5.42
CA ILE A 72 5.87 -5.32 5.18
C ILE A 72 6.33 -6.52 6.03
N LYS A 73 5.53 -6.99 6.99
CA LYS A 73 5.83 -8.20 7.79
C LYS A 73 5.45 -9.49 7.06
N ASP A 74 4.65 -9.41 6.01
CA ASP A 74 4.19 -10.59 5.28
C ASP A 74 5.36 -11.36 4.64
N ALA A 75 5.16 -12.66 4.44
CA ALA A 75 6.21 -13.55 3.96
C ALA A 75 6.75 -13.17 2.57
N ASP A 76 5.92 -12.58 1.71
CA ASP A 76 6.29 -12.13 0.37
C ASP A 76 7.21 -10.89 0.39
N CYS A 77 7.16 -10.09 1.46
CA CYS A 77 8.01 -8.91 1.65
C CYS A 77 9.43 -9.23 2.18
N LYS A 78 9.73 -10.48 2.55
CA LYS A 78 11.02 -10.86 3.15
C LYS A 78 12.24 -10.53 2.28
N ARG A 79 12.09 -10.59 0.95
CA ARG A 79 13.17 -10.28 -0.01
C ARG A 79 13.17 -8.83 -0.50
N GLY A 80 12.16 -8.06 -0.12
CA GLY A 80 11.95 -6.71 -0.62
C GLY A 80 10.49 -6.38 -0.88
N PHE A 81 10.27 -5.14 -1.31
CA PHE A 81 8.99 -4.54 -1.68
C PHE A 81 9.24 -3.21 -2.41
#